data_AF-A0A392RX44-F1
#
_entry.id   AF-A0A392RX44-F1
#
_cell.length_a   1.000
_cell.length_b   1.000
_cell.length_c   1.000
_cell.angle_alpha   90.00
_cell.angle_beta   90.00
_cell.angle_gamma   90.00
#
_symmetry.space_group_name_H-M   'P 1'
#
loop_
_entity.id
_entity.type
_entity.pdbx_description
1 polymer ?
#
loop_
_entity_poly.entity_id
_entity_poly.type
_entity_poly.pdbx_seq_one_letter_code
_entity_poly.pdbx_strand_id
1 'polypeptide(L)'
;MTGAPGSVVTSVGGMQSTGQPAGAQLGQHQLAYQHIHQQQQQQLQQQLQAFWANQYQEIEKVTDFKNHSLPLARIKKIMKADEDVRMISAEAPVIFARA
;
A
#
# COMPACT_ATOMS: atom_id res chain seq x y z
N MET A 1 -46.60 -40.05 -25.21
CA MET A 1 -46.49 -39.22 -23.98
C MET A 1 -46.02 -37.85 -24.44
N THR A 2 -46.96 -36.94 -24.74
CA THR A 2 -47.33 -35.75 -23.91
C THR A 2 -46.25 -34.66 -23.99
N GLY A 3 -46.42 -33.41 -24.42
CA GLY A 3 -47.54 -32.55 -24.85
C GLY A 3 -46.95 -31.14 -25.12
N ALA A 4 -47.63 -30.31 -25.92
CA ALA A 4 -47.30 -28.89 -26.20
C ALA A 4 -47.69 -27.97 -24.99
N PRO A 5 -47.87 -26.63 -25.12
CA PRO A 5 -47.09 -25.51 -25.71
C PRO A 5 -46.80 -24.36 -24.68
N GLY A 6 -46.06 -23.33 -25.11
CA GLY A 6 -46.21 -21.89 -24.80
C GLY A 6 -46.35 -21.37 -23.35
N SER A 7 -45.50 -20.40 -22.98
CA SER A 7 -45.89 -19.28 -22.11
C SER A 7 -45.08 -18.03 -22.46
N VAL A 8 -45.67 -17.20 -23.31
CA VAL A 8 -45.46 -15.75 -23.26
C VAL A 8 -46.05 -15.25 -21.94
N VAL A 9 -45.25 -14.55 -21.13
CA VAL A 9 -45.81 -13.64 -20.12
C VAL A 9 -45.31 -12.23 -20.44
N THR A 10 -46.26 -11.45 -20.91
CA THR A 10 -46.22 -10.00 -20.93
C THR A 10 -46.28 -9.51 -19.48
N SER A 11 -45.34 -8.68 -19.04
CA SER A 11 -45.60 -7.76 -17.94
C SER A 11 -45.27 -6.34 -18.39
N VAL A 12 -46.26 -5.73 -19.02
CA VAL A 12 -46.45 -4.27 -19.01
C VAL A 12 -46.56 -3.80 -17.56
N GLY A 13 -46.04 -2.61 -17.29
CA GLY A 13 -46.52 -1.80 -16.17
C GLY A 13 -45.70 -1.94 -14.90
N GLY A 14 -44.66 -1.12 -14.84
CA GLY A 14 -43.93 -0.85 -13.61
C GLY A 14 -43.19 0.47 -13.74
N MET A 15 -43.91 1.55 -14.09
CA MET A 15 -43.47 2.91 -13.78
C MET A 15 -43.37 3.01 -12.25
N GLN A 16 -42.29 2.48 -11.68
CA GLN A 16 -41.99 2.69 -10.28
C GLN A 16 -41.08 3.92 -10.18
N SER A 17 -41.71 5.06 -10.36
CA SER A 17 -41.29 6.31 -9.74
C SER A 17 -41.41 6.14 -8.23
N THR A 18 -40.50 5.39 -7.61
CA THR A 18 -40.27 5.51 -6.17
C THR A 18 -39.24 6.60 -6.00
N GLY A 19 -39.73 7.78 -5.58
CA GLY A 19 -38.89 8.82 -5.01
C GLY A 19 -38.03 8.21 -3.91
N GLN A 20 -36.78 7.88 -4.24
CA GLN A 20 -35.78 7.63 -3.23
C GLN A 20 -35.56 8.96 -2.53
N PRO A 21 -35.60 9.01 -1.19
CA PRO A 21 -35.24 10.22 -0.49
C PRO A 21 -33.78 10.50 -0.86
N ALA A 22 -33.50 11.57 -1.60
CA ALA A 22 -32.15 11.98 -1.97
C ALA A 22 -31.21 12.05 -0.75
N GLY A 23 -31.77 12.22 0.46
CA GLY A 23 -31.06 12.17 1.74
C GLY A 23 -30.51 10.80 2.16
N ALA A 24 -31.11 9.67 1.75
CA ALA A 24 -30.62 8.33 2.15
C ALA A 24 -29.37 7.90 1.35
N GLN A 25 -29.26 8.33 0.08
CA GLN A 25 -28.08 8.07 -0.75
C GLN A 25 -26.85 8.85 -0.26
N LEU A 26 -27.04 10.09 0.20
CA LEU A 26 -25.95 10.92 0.73
C LEU A 26 -25.33 10.33 2.00
N GLY A 27 -26.14 9.76 2.90
CA GLY A 27 -25.64 9.10 4.11
C GLY A 27 -24.86 7.81 3.81
N GLN A 28 -25.36 6.98 2.89
CA GLN A 28 -24.66 5.78 2.42
C GLN A 28 -23.30 6.12 1.78
N HIS A 29 -23.25 7.21 1.00
CA HIS A 29 -22.02 7.66 0.36
C HIS A 29 -20.98 8.16 1.38
N GLN A 30 -21.41 8.85 2.43
CA GLN A 30 -20.53 9.33 3.50
C GLN A 30 -19.89 8.15 4.26
N LEU A 31 -20.66 7.11 4.55
CA LEU A 31 -20.16 5.89 5.20
C LEU A 31 -19.19 5.13 4.29
N ALA A 32 -19.51 5.00 3.00
CA ALA A 32 -18.64 4.36 2.02
C ALA A 32 -17.26 5.05 1.93
N TYR A 33 -17.23 6.39 1.97
CA TYR A 33 -15.96 7.14 1.99
C TYR A 33 -15.10 6.83 3.22
N GLN A 34 -15.71 6.72 4.41
CA GLN A 34 -14.97 6.34 5.62
C GLN A 34 -14.39 4.92 5.49
N HIS A 35 -15.17 3.97 4.97
CA HIS A 35 -14.70 2.60 4.80
C HIS A 35 -13.55 2.49 3.81
N ILE A 36 -13.62 3.19 2.67
CA ILE A 36 -12.55 3.23 1.67
C ILE A 36 -11.27 3.81 2.27
N HIS A 37 -11.38 4.88 3.05
CA HIS A 37 -10.22 5.51 3.68
C HIS A 37 -9.56 4.59 4.74
N GLN A 38 -10.37 3.88 5.52
CA GLN A 38 -9.87 2.94 6.53
C GLN A 38 -9.21 1.71 5.86
N GLN A 39 -9.80 1.20 4.78
CA GLN A 39 -9.23 0.09 4.02
C GLN A 39 -7.89 0.45 3.37
N GLN A 40 -7.77 1.67 2.82
CA GLN A 40 -6.52 2.16 2.25
C GLN A 40 -5.42 2.27 3.31
N GLN A 41 -5.73 2.77 4.51
CA GLN A 41 -4.77 2.82 5.61
C GLN A 41 -4.30 1.42 6.04
N GLN A 42 -5.21 0.45 6.10
CA GLN A 42 -4.86 -0.93 6.44
C GLN A 42 -3.95 -1.57 5.39
N GLN A 43 -4.21 -1.34 4.09
CA GLN A 43 -3.33 -1.82 3.02
C GLN A 43 -1.94 -1.21 3.10
N LEU A 44 -1.86 0.10 3.32
CA LEU A 44 -0.57 0.78 3.46
C LEU A 44 0.22 0.21 4.64
N GLN A 45 -0.46 -0.04 5.77
CA GLN A 45 0.18 -0.58 6.96
C GLN A 45 0.70 -2.01 6.74
N GLN A 46 -0.06 -2.86 6.04
CA GLN A 46 0.40 -4.20 5.64
C GLN A 46 1.59 -4.14 4.69
N GLN A 47 1.58 -3.22 3.71
CA GLN A 47 2.68 -3.06 2.76
C GLN A 47 3.96 -2.60 3.46
N LEU A 48 3.85 -1.65 4.39
CA LEU A 48 4.99 -1.21 5.21
C LEU A 48 5.52 -2.35 6.09
N GLN A 49 4.64 -3.14 6.70
CA GLN A 49 5.06 -4.26 7.53
C GLN A 49 5.79 -5.33 6.72
N ALA A 50 5.27 -5.68 5.53
CA ALA A 50 5.92 -6.61 4.62
C ALA A 50 7.26 -6.05 4.11
N PHE A 51 7.32 -4.76 3.78
CA PHE A 51 8.55 -4.09 3.38
C PHE A 51 9.62 -4.21 4.46
N TRP A 52 9.30 -3.84 5.71
CA TRP A 52 10.26 -3.92 6.81
C TRP A 52 10.67 -5.36 7.09
N ALA A 53 9.74 -6.32 7.10
CA ALA A 53 10.06 -7.73 7.28
C ALA A 53 11.07 -8.22 6.22
N ASN A 54 10.85 -7.87 4.96
CA ASN A 54 11.76 -8.21 3.87
C ASN A 54 13.12 -7.53 4.02
N GLN A 55 13.15 -6.22 4.34
CA GLN A 55 14.40 -5.49 4.56
C GLN A 55 15.22 -6.10 5.71
N TYR A 56 14.59 -6.46 6.83
CA TYR A 56 15.26 -7.15 7.93
C TYR A 56 15.83 -8.51 7.49
N GLN A 57 15.06 -9.32 6.77
CA GLN A 57 15.54 -10.61 6.27
C GLN A 57 16.68 -10.47 5.26
N GLU A 58 16.66 -9.45 4.41
CA GLU A 58 17.78 -9.15 3.53
C GLU A 58 19.02 -8.78 4.35
N ILE A 59 18.86 -7.97 5.40
CA ILE A 59 19.95 -7.56 6.29
C ILE A 59 20.64 -8.77 6.92
N GLU A 60 19.87 -9.71 7.47
CA GLU A 60 20.39 -10.94 8.10
C GLU A 60 21.14 -11.86 7.11
N LYS A 61 20.72 -11.91 5.84
CA LYS A 61 21.29 -12.82 4.83
C LYS A 61 22.55 -12.31 4.15
N VAL A 62 22.82 -11.01 4.21
CA VAL A 62 23.97 -10.43 3.50
C VAL A 62 25.22 -10.55 4.36
N THR A 63 26.12 -11.40 3.87
CA THR A 63 27.48 -11.59 4.40
C THR A 63 28.53 -10.85 3.58
N ASP A 64 28.18 -10.39 2.36
CA ASP A 64 29.09 -9.74 1.42
C ASP A 64 28.86 -8.22 1.36
N PHE A 65 29.72 -7.47 2.05
CA PHE A 65 29.70 -6.00 2.10
C PHE A 65 30.38 -5.35 0.88
N LYS A 66 30.29 -5.96 -0.29
CA LYS A 66 30.92 -5.43 -1.53
C LYS A 66 29.91 -4.83 -2.50
N ASN A 67 28.66 -5.27 -2.44
CA ASN A 67 27.60 -4.80 -3.31
C ASN A 67 26.80 -3.69 -2.60
N HIS A 68 27.23 -2.45 -2.78
CA HIS A 68 26.57 -1.27 -2.23
C HIS A 68 25.82 -0.52 -3.32
N SER A 69 24.57 -0.13 -3.05
CA SER A 69 23.76 0.71 -3.96
C SER A 69 24.27 2.15 -4.01
N LEU A 70 24.95 2.61 -2.95
CA LEU A 70 25.45 3.97 -2.79
C LEU A 70 26.99 4.02 -2.66
N PRO A 71 27.68 5.01 -3.26
CA PRO A 71 29.14 5.13 -3.15
C PRO A 71 29.63 5.48 -1.74
N LEU A 72 30.38 4.57 -1.09
CA LEU A 72 30.90 4.75 0.28
C LEU A 72 31.70 6.05 0.47
N ALA A 73 32.49 6.46 -0.52
CA ALA A 73 33.27 7.69 -0.46
C ALA A 73 32.40 8.94 -0.37
N ARG A 74 31.22 8.93 -1.01
CA ARG A 74 30.27 10.04 -0.97
C ARG A 74 29.60 10.13 0.40
N ILE A 75 29.20 8.97 0.94
CA ILE A 75 28.66 8.85 2.31
C ILE A 75 29.67 9.40 3.32
N LYS A 76 30.93 8.95 3.24
CA LYS A 76 32.02 9.44 4.11
C LYS A 76 32.21 10.96 4.00
N LYS A 77 32.12 11.54 2.80
CA LYS A 77 32.22 13.00 2.60
C LYS A 77 31.06 13.76 3.28
N ILE A 78 29.84 13.24 3.21
CA ILE A 78 28.67 13.84 3.88
C ILE A 78 28.85 13.77 5.39
N MET A 79 29.23 12.60 5.92
CA MET A 79 29.50 12.43 7.35
C MET A 79 30.64 13.32 7.87
N LYS A 80 31.64 13.62 7.03
CA LYS A 80 32.76 14.53 7.34
C LYS A 80 32.47 16.02 7.08
N ALA A 81 31.29 16.36 6.56
CA ALA A 81 30.89 17.76 6.44
C ALA A 81 30.53 18.37 7.81
N ASP A 82 30.30 17.53 8.82
CA ASP A 82 30.19 17.94 10.21
C ASP A 82 31.59 18.16 10.81
N GLU A 83 31.85 19.39 11.26
CA GLU A 83 33.12 19.85 11.83
C GLU A 83 33.52 19.07 13.10
N ASP A 84 32.55 18.54 13.85
CA ASP A 84 32.79 17.81 15.09
C ASP A 84 33.18 16.34 14.85
N VAL A 85 33.01 15.82 13.62
CA VAL A 85 33.29 14.42 13.28
C VAL A 85 34.78 14.24 12.97
N ARG A 86 35.56 13.84 13.98
CA ARG A 86 37.01 13.61 13.85
C ARG A 86 37.38 12.31 13.14
N MET A 87 36.69 11.21 13.42
CA MET A 87 36.96 9.90 12.80
C MET A 87 35.65 9.20 12.47
N ILE A 88 35.68 8.34 11.46
CA ILE A 88 34.55 7.52 11.05
C ILE A 88 35.07 6.09 10.95
N SER A 89 34.42 5.14 11.62
CA SER A 89 34.74 3.71 11.52
C SER A 89 34.48 3.20 10.10
N ALA A 90 35.21 2.16 9.68
CA ALA A 90 35.06 1.61 8.33
C ALA A 90 33.67 1.00 8.08
N GLU A 91 32.99 0.54 9.14
CA GLU A 91 31.64 -0.04 9.07
C GLU A 91 30.53 1.02 8.89
N ALA A 92 30.72 2.24 9.37
CA ALA A 92 29.64 3.22 9.37
C ALA A 92 29.18 3.60 7.95
N PRO A 93 30.08 3.91 6.98
CA PRO A 93 29.66 4.15 5.60
C PRO A 93 28.96 2.94 4.96
N VAL A 94 29.36 1.72 5.34
CA VAL A 94 28.80 0.47 4.83
C VAL A 94 27.35 0.29 5.30
N ILE A 95 27.06 0.61 6.57
CA ILE A 95 25.70 0.59 7.12
C ILE A 95 24.82 1.64 6.42
N PHE A 96 25.33 2.86 6.23
CA PHE A 96 24.59 3.93 5.55
C PHE A 96 24.33 3.65 4.07
N ALA A 97 25.14 2.83 3.40
CA ALA A 97 24.90 2.46 2.00
C ALA A 97 23.70 1.51 1.82
N ARG A 98 23.10 1.07 2.92
CA ARG A 98 22.04 0.07 2.95
C ARG A 98 20.78 0.52 3.72
N ALA A 99 20.93 1.51 4.60
CA ALA A 99 19.84 2.10 5.38
C ALA A 99 18.80 2.82 4.52
#